data_AF-A0AAP2G4X3-F1
#
_entry.id   AF-A0AAP2G4X3-F1
#
_cell.length_a   1.000
_cell.length_b   1.000
_cell.length_c   1.000
_cell.angle_alpha   90.00
_cell.angle_beta   90.00
_cell.angle_gamma   90.00
#
_symmetry.space_group_name_H-M   'P 1'
#
loop_
_entity.id
_entity.type
_entity.pdbx_description
1 polymer ?
#
loop_
_entity_poly.entity_id
_entity_poly.type
_entity_poly.pdbx_seq_one_letter_code
_entity_poly.pdbx_strand_id
1 'polypeptide(L)' 'MTILEDVSDLIKQRSPSALCDDCIAEKLKLSVRQHANHKTRELAVMKGFDRRPDVCSSCGAEKLVIRHG' A
#
# COMPACT_ATOMS: atom_id res chain seq x y z
N MET A 1 -13.57 0.82 -11.97
CA MET A 1 -12.56 0.70 -10.90
C MET A 1 -11.20 0.94 -11.52
N THR A 2 -10.42 1.81 -10.88
CA THR A 2 -9.04 2.09 -11.26
C THR A 2 -8.08 1.37 -10.32
N ILE A 3 -6.85 1.14 -10.77
CA ILE A 3 -5.79 0.57 -9.93
C ILE A 3 -5.55 1.42 -8.65
N LEU A 4 -5.78 2.74 -8.71
CA LEU A 4 -5.67 3.61 -7.53
C LEU A 4 -6.73 3.28 -6.48
N GLU A 5 -7.96 3.07 -6.91
CA GLU A 5 -9.09 2.71 -6.05
C GLU A 5 -8.86 1.33 -5.43
N ASP A 6 -8.41 0.34 -6.21
CA ASP A 6 -8.11 -1.01 -5.70
C ASP A 6 -7.01 -0.99 -4.62
N VAL A 7 -5.95 -0.19 -4.82
CA VAL A 7 -4.88 -0.01 -3.84
C VAL A 7 -5.40 0.70 -2.58
N SER A 8 -6.19 1.77 -2.76
CA SER A 8 -6.80 2.53 -1.66
C SER A 8 -7.70 1.64 -0.81
N ASP A 9 -8.58 0.87 -1.45
CA ASP A 9 -9.53 -0.01 -0.79
C ASP A 9 -8.82 -1.15 -0.05
N LEU A 10 -7.78 -1.74 -0.64
CA LEU A 10 -6.97 -2.75 0.05
C LEU A 10 -6.33 -2.19 1.32
N ILE A 11 -5.74 -0.99 1.25
CA ILE A 11 -5.09 -0.37 2.41
C ILE A 11 -6.12 -0.02 3.50
N LYS A 12 -7.28 0.52 3.11
CA LYS A 12 -8.39 0.83 4.04
C LYS A 12 -8.93 -0.42 4.72
N GLN A 13 -9.14 -1.51 3.97
CA GLN A 13 -9.59 -2.81 4.52
C GLN A 13 -8.59 -3.41 5.52
N ARG A 14 -7.32 -3.01 5.45
CA ARG A 14 -6.26 -3.50 6.33
C ARG A 14 -5.90 -2.53 7.45
N SER A 15 -6.47 -1.33 7.45
CA SER A 15 -6.32 -0.35 8.51
C SER A 15 -6.62 -0.96 9.89
N PRO A 16 -5.80 -0.71 10.93
CA PRO A 16 -4.63 0.20 10.96
C PRO A 16 -3.30 -0.46 10.52
N SER A 17 -3.32 -1.69 10.00
CA SER A 17 -2.12 -2.44 9.62
C SER A 17 -1.45 -1.84 8.38
N ALA A 18 -0.11 -1.76 8.41
CA ALA A 18 0.68 -1.23 7.31
C ALA A 18 1.14 -2.32 6.33
N LEU A 19 1.18 -2.00 5.04
CA LEU A 19 1.58 -2.92 3.96
C LEU A 19 2.65 -2.30 3.07
N CYS A 20 3.61 -3.11 2.62
CA CYS A 20 4.62 -2.68 1.63
C CYS A 20 4.11 -2.82 0.18
N ASP A 21 4.75 -2.08 -0.72
CA ASP A 21 4.41 -2.06 -2.15
C ASP A 21 4.44 -3.46 -2.79
N ASP A 22 5.36 -4.34 -2.36
CA ASP A 22 5.46 -5.72 -2.86
C ASP A 22 4.21 -6.53 -2.54
N CYS A 23 3.78 -6.51 -1.28
CA CYS A 23 2.60 -7.26 -0.84
C CYS A 23 1.31 -6.69 -1.43
N ILE A 24 1.26 -5.38 -1.68
CA ILE A 24 0.14 -4.75 -2.38
C ILE A 24 0.09 -5.24 -3.82
N ALA A 25 1.23 -5.22 -4.52
CA ALA A 25 1.32 -5.70 -5.90
C ALA A 25 0.92 -7.18 -6.02
N GLU A 26 1.38 -8.01 -5.08
CA GLU A 26 1.04 -9.44 -5.04
C GLU A 26 -0.46 -9.66 -4.77
N LYS A 27 -1.04 -9.01 -3.76
CA LYS A 27 -2.46 -9.17 -3.40
C LYS A 27 -3.41 -8.69 -4.49
N LEU A 28 -3.05 -7.63 -5.20
CA LEU A 28 -3.83 -7.08 -6.32
C LEU A 28 -3.47 -7.71 -7.67
N LYS A 29 -2.56 -8.70 -7.69
CA LYS A 29 -2.05 -9.34 -8.92
C LYS A 29 -1.55 -8.32 -9.95
N LEU A 30 -0.97 -7.22 -9.48
CA LEU A 30 -0.38 -6.20 -10.34
C LEU A 30 0.85 -6.80 -11.01
N SER A 31 0.87 -6.78 -12.34
CA SER A 31 1.95 -7.33 -13.16
C SER A 31 3.31 -6.67 -12.90
N VAL A 32 3.33 -5.45 -12.34
CA VAL A 32 4.55 -4.68 -12.07
C VAL A 32 4.45 -3.94 -10.75
N ARG A 33 5.44 -4.15 -9.86
CA ARG A 33 5.60 -3.44 -8.57
C ARG A 33 5.57 -1.91 -8.71
N GLN A 34 6.01 -1.38 -9.85
CA GLN A 34 5.99 0.06 -10.15
C GLN A 34 4.57 0.65 -10.13
N HIS A 35 3.54 -0.12 -10.51
CA HIS A 35 2.15 0.34 -10.38
C HIS A 35 1.77 0.55 -8.92
N ALA A 36 2.11 -0.40 -8.04
CA ALA A 36 1.88 -0.24 -6.61
C ALA A 36 2.67 0.96 -6.05
N ASN A 37 3.96 1.10 -6.37
CA ASN A 37 4.78 2.21 -5.88
C ASN A 37 4.27 3.60 -6.32
N HIS A 38 3.89 3.74 -7.59
CA HIS A 38 3.32 4.99 -8.09
C HIS A 38 2.03 5.35 -7.35
N LYS A 39 1.15 4.35 -7.14
CA LYS A 39 -0.15 4.55 -6.52
C LYS A 39 -0.07 4.76 -5.01
N THR A 40 0.83 4.08 -4.30
CA THR A 40 1.05 4.34 -2.87
C THR A 40 1.71 5.70 -2.63
N ARG A 41 2.55 6.20 -3.54
CA ARG A 41 3.06 7.58 -3.49
C ARG A 41 1.97 8.62 -3.72
N GLU A 42 1.08 8.39 -4.68
CA GLU A 42 -0.09 9.25 -4.94
C GLU A 42 -1.02 9.30 -3.71
N LEU A 43 -1.32 8.15 -3.12
CA LEU A 43 -2.13 8.05 -1.90
C LEU A 43 -1.46 8.72 -0.70
N ALA A 44 -0.13 8.67 -0.56
CA ALA A 44 0.57 9.29 0.56
C ALA A 44 0.43 10.82 0.63
N VAL A 45 0.01 11.48 -0.46
CA VAL A 45 -0.30 12.91 -0.48
C VAL A 45 -1.76 13.18 -0.06
N MET A 46 -2.61 12.15 -0.06
CA MET A 46 -4.00 12.25 0.34
C MET A 46 -4.17 12.12 1.86
N LYS A 47 -5.14 12.85 2.40
CA LYS A 47 -5.45 12.83 3.84
C LYS A 47 -5.85 11.41 4.29
N GLY A 48 -5.29 10.97 5.41
CA GLY A 48 -5.58 9.67 6.02
C GLY A 48 -4.65 8.54 5.60
N PHE A 49 -3.73 8.78 4.64
CA PHE A 49 -2.68 7.82 4.30
C PHE A 49 -1.33 8.27 4.88
N ASP A 50 -0.61 7.31 5.44
CA ASP A 50 0.72 7.51 6.02
C ASP A 50 1.68 6.50 5.39
N ARG A 51 2.74 7.01 4.75
CA ARG A 51 3.76 6.20 4.07
C ARG A 51 5.11 6.44 4.71
N ARG A 52 5.64 5.41 5.37
CA ARG A 52 6.85 5.49 6.20
C ARG A 52 7.63 4.17 6.19
N PRO A 53 8.94 4.19 6.53
CA PRO A 53 9.65 2.96 6.87
C PRO A 53 9.02 2.31 8.11
N ASP A 54 8.60 1.06 8.00
CA ASP A 54 8.04 0.27 9.10
C ASP A 54 8.05 -1.23 8.72
N VAL A 55 7.61 -2.08 9.65
CA VAL A 55 7.42 -3.51 9.40
C VAL A 55 6.11 -3.74 8.62
N CYS A 56 6.20 -4.45 7.49
CA CYS A 56 5.02 -4.87 6.74
C CYS A 56 4.24 -5.95 7.51
N SER A 57 2.96 -5.70 7.79
CA SER A 57 2.09 -6.66 8.48
C SER A 57 1.84 -7.97 7.71
N SER A 58 2.08 -8.00 6.39
CA SER A 58 1.85 -9.20 5.57
C SER A 58 3.08 -10.07 5.39
N CYS A 59 4.29 -9.51 5.30
CA CYS A 59 5.52 -10.28 5.05
C CYS A 59 6.56 -10.17 6.18
N GLY A 60 6.33 -9.33 7.20
CA GLY A 60 7.23 -9.15 8.34
C GLY A 60 8.53 -8.41 8.03
N ALA A 61 8.79 -8.05 6.77
CA ALA A 61 10.00 -7.34 6.38
C ALA A 61 9.89 -5.83 6.69
N GLU A 62 10.99 -5.24 7.16
CA GLU A 62 11.13 -3.80 7.32
C GLU A 62 11.33 -3.15 5.94
N LYS A 63 10.34 -2.37 5.51
CA LYS A 63 10.27 -1.79 4.16
C LYS A 63 9.53 -0.45 4.22
N LEU A 64 9.47 0.22 3.08
CA LEU A 64 8.57 1.35 2.90
C LEU A 64 7.13 0.82 2.81
N VAL A 65 6.33 1.13 3.81
CA VAL A 65 4.93 0.69 3.93
C VAL A 65 3.98 1.88 3.84
N ILE A 66 2.71 1.58 3.55
CA ILE A 66 1.61 2.52 3.62
C ILE A 66 0.49 1.94 4.50
N ARG A 67 -0.17 2.81 5.27
CA ARG A 67 -1.36 2.49 6.06
C ARG A 67 -2.39 3.60 5.93
N HIS A 68 -3.63 3.30 6.29
CA HIS A 68 -4.69 4.28 6.45
C HIS A 68 -5.03 4.43 7.94
N GLY A 69 -5.20 5.66 8.43
CA GLY A 69 -5.45 5.97 9.84
C GLY A 69 -6.11 7.31 10.06
#